data_AF-A0A6M2ESK0-F1
#
_entry.id   AF-A0A6M2ESK0-F1
#
_cell.length_a   1.000
_cell.length_b   1.000
_cell.length_c   1.000
_cell.angle_alpha   90.00
_cell.angle_beta   90.00
_cell.angle_gamma   90.00
#
_symmetry.space_group_name_H-M   'P 1'
#
loop_
_entity.id
_entity.type
_entity.pdbx_description
1 polymer ?
#
loop_
_entity_poly.entity_id
_entity_poly.type
_entity_poly.pdbx_seq_one_letter_code
_entity_poly.pdbx_strand_id
1 'polypeptide(L)'
;MALRTNLFFPNTILQRPKSYFCPSPTTAHFRTRILCTHKKCRSDADLASDLASEVAKINIHLVQREEAMKKSRELLFAELCKYLALDKEEVKRKLSKMDQEEKRVLIKGFVDEWGVNFHPLSARSVKEMIEEYLHERKPPSHSSGSMLFPGLKRIMGFSQ
;
A
#
# COMPACT_ATOMS: atom_id res chain seq x y z
N MET A 1 -14.39 21.89 23.81
CA MET A 1 -13.19 21.79 24.69
C MET A 1 -11.99 21.54 23.81
N ALA A 2 -11.03 22.46 23.81
CA ALA A 2 -9.83 22.41 22.97
C ALA A 2 -8.63 21.94 23.80
N LEU A 3 -7.90 20.94 23.31
CA LEU A 3 -6.61 20.54 23.90
C LEU A 3 -5.49 21.20 23.10
N ARG A 4 -4.80 22.13 23.74
CA ARG A 4 -3.58 22.78 23.24
C ARG A 4 -2.40 21.87 23.57
N THR A 5 -1.62 21.47 22.56
CA THR A 5 -0.32 20.81 22.76
C THR A 5 0.78 21.73 22.25
N ASN A 6 1.60 22.22 23.20
CA ASN A 6 2.84 22.92 22.91
C ASN A 6 3.91 21.90 22.51
N LEU A 7 4.45 22.00 21.30
CA LEU A 7 5.64 21.25 20.89
C LEU A 7 6.86 22.16 21.06
N PHE A 8 7.44 22.17 22.26
CA PHE A 8 8.82 22.60 22.45
C PHE A 8 9.73 21.43 22.08
N PHE A 9 10.49 21.57 20.99
CA PHE A 9 11.64 20.72 20.71
C PHE A 9 12.87 21.32 21.40
N PRO A 10 13.55 20.63 22.33
CA PRO A 10 14.93 20.98 22.62
C PRO A 10 15.82 20.41 21.51
N ASN A 11 16.60 21.28 20.88
CA ASN A 11 17.73 20.90 20.06
C ASN A 11 18.78 20.22 20.95
N THR A 12 18.73 18.90 21.09
CA THR A 12 19.87 18.13 21.60
C THR A 12 20.64 17.54 20.44
N ILE A 13 21.71 18.26 20.09
CA ILE A 13 22.86 17.74 19.34
C ILE A 13 23.42 16.58 20.18
N LEU A 14 23.05 15.35 19.85
CA LEU A 14 23.72 14.17 20.40
C LEU A 14 24.80 13.74 19.42
N GLN A 15 26.05 13.98 19.83
CA GLN A 15 27.25 13.60 19.09
C GLN A 15 27.25 12.10 18.78
N ARG A 16 27.36 11.78 17.49
CA ARG A 16 27.62 10.44 16.97
C ARG A 16 28.93 9.90 17.59
N PRO A 17 28.99 8.66 18.09
CA PRO A 17 30.26 8.07 18.50
C PRO A 17 31.17 7.95 17.28
N LYS A 18 32.43 8.40 17.41
CA LYS A 18 33.48 8.16 16.43
C LYS A 18 33.62 6.65 16.21
N SER A 19 33.28 6.15 15.03
CA SER A 19 33.52 4.75 14.70
C SER A 19 35.01 4.56 14.40
N TYR A 20 35.69 3.82 15.26
CA TYR A 20 37.06 3.39 15.05
C TYR A 20 37.13 2.41 13.87
N PHE A 21 38.05 2.67 12.94
CA PHE A 21 38.32 1.81 11.79
C PHE A 21 38.90 0.46 12.24
N CYS A 22 38.49 -0.59 11.54
CA CYS A 22 38.97 -1.96 11.74
C CYS A 22 40.38 -2.13 11.12
N PRO A 23 41.37 -2.68 11.84
CA PRO A 23 42.65 -3.05 11.25
C PRO A 23 42.54 -4.40 10.53
N SER A 24 43.08 -4.48 9.32
CA SER A 24 43.10 -5.72 8.52
C SER A 24 44.31 -6.60 8.88
N PRO A 25 44.19 -7.94 8.88
CA PRO A 25 45.35 -8.82 9.00
C PRO A 25 46.07 -8.95 7.65
N THR A 26 47.37 -8.71 7.69
CA THR A 26 48.34 -9.00 6.62
C THR A 26 48.51 -10.51 6.50
N THR A 27 48.46 -11.06 5.27
CA THR A 27 49.54 -11.84 4.61
C THR A 27 48.97 -12.52 3.35
N ALA A 28 49.76 -12.46 2.27
CA ALA A 28 49.40 -12.75 0.89
C ALA A 28 49.16 -14.22 0.58
N HIS A 29 48.17 -14.52 -0.28
CA HIS A 29 48.24 -15.57 -1.32
C HIS A 29 47.18 -15.29 -2.40
N PHE A 30 47.59 -15.46 -3.67
CA PHE A 30 46.84 -15.12 -4.87
C PHE A 30 45.55 -15.94 -5.02
N ARG A 31 44.41 -15.27 -4.90
CA ARG A 31 43.17 -15.55 -5.64
C ARG A 31 42.57 -14.20 -5.98
N THR A 32 42.10 -14.03 -7.21
CA THR A 32 41.48 -12.82 -7.76
C THR A 32 40.45 -12.25 -6.77
N ARG A 33 40.90 -11.40 -5.86
CA ARG A 33 40.03 -10.71 -4.89
C ARG A 33 39.41 -9.58 -5.67
N ILE A 34 38.13 -9.72 -5.98
CA ILE A 34 37.31 -8.62 -6.48
C ILE A 34 37.40 -7.53 -5.43
N LEU A 35 38.19 -6.49 -5.72
CA LEU A 35 38.37 -5.35 -4.84
C LEU A 35 37.10 -4.51 -4.94
N CYS A 36 36.25 -4.57 -3.91
CA CYS A 36 35.09 -3.70 -3.79
C CYS A 36 35.54 -2.26 -3.48
N THR A 37 36.18 -1.59 -4.45
CA THR A 37 36.48 -0.15 -4.38
C THR A 37 35.23 0.66 -4.70
N HIS A 38 34.30 0.74 -3.75
CA HIS A 38 33.22 1.73 -3.75
C HIS A 38 33.49 2.78 -2.66
N LYS A 39 33.50 4.07 -3.05
CA LYS A 39 33.85 5.24 -2.22
C LYS A 39 32.94 5.50 -1.00
N LYS A 40 31.98 4.62 -0.72
CA LYS A 40 31.20 4.54 0.53
C LYS A 40 30.88 3.07 0.76
N CYS A 41 31.73 2.37 1.51
CA CYS A 41 31.36 1.06 2.01
C CYS A 41 30.22 1.28 3.01
N ARG A 42 28.99 0.96 2.61
CA ARG A 42 27.86 0.93 3.55
C ARG A 42 28.18 -0.14 4.58
N SER A 43 27.94 0.15 5.87
CA SER A 43 28.13 -0.88 6.87
C SER A 43 27.06 -1.96 6.71
N ASP A 44 27.38 -3.20 7.08
CA ASP A 44 26.39 -4.29 7.10
C ASP A 44 25.16 -3.91 7.96
N ALA A 45 25.36 -3.09 9.00
CA ALA A 45 24.30 -2.55 9.83
C ALA A 45 23.37 -1.60 9.05
N ASP A 46 23.92 -0.72 8.20
CA ASP A 46 23.11 0.18 7.35
C ASP A 46 22.29 -0.61 6.33
N LEU A 47 22.87 -1.67 5.74
CA LEU A 47 22.19 -2.52 4.78
C LEU A 47 21.07 -3.33 5.45
N ALA A 48 21.33 -3.89 6.63
CA ALA A 48 20.36 -4.63 7.42
C ALA A 48 19.19 -3.71 7.86
N SER A 49 19.49 -2.48 8.25
CA SER A 49 18.49 -1.47 8.60
C SER A 49 17.57 -1.14 7.42
N ASP A 50 18.14 -0.91 6.23
CA ASP A 50 17.35 -0.66 5.02
C ASP A 50 16.45 -1.85 4.69
N LEU A 51 16.99 -3.07 4.70
CA LEU A 51 16.23 -4.29 4.43
C LEU A 51 15.08 -4.45 5.43
N ALA A 52 15.33 -4.25 6.73
CA ALA A 52 14.30 -4.32 7.75
C ALA A 52 13.18 -3.30 7.50
N SER A 53 13.54 -2.09 7.07
CA SER A 53 12.57 -1.05 6.74
C SER A 53 11.71 -1.41 5.52
N GLU A 54 12.30 -2.02 4.49
CA GLU A 54 11.58 -2.47 3.30
C GLU A 54 10.67 -3.66 3.61
N VAL A 55 11.14 -4.63 4.40
CA VAL A 55 10.31 -5.74 4.87
C VAL A 55 9.12 -5.24 5.70
N ALA A 56 9.34 -4.25 6.56
CA ALA A 56 8.26 -3.63 7.34
C ALA A 56 7.20 -2.98 6.43
N LYS A 57 7.61 -2.23 5.40
CA LYS A 57 6.69 -1.65 4.40
C LYS A 57 5.90 -2.73 3.67
N ILE A 58 6.58 -3.78 3.20
CA ILE A 58 5.94 -4.91 2.50
C ILE A 58 4.89 -5.55 3.40
N ASN A 59 5.21 -5.77 4.67
CA ASN A 59 4.28 -6.38 5.62
C ASN A 59 3.04 -5.51 5.86
N ILE A 60 3.22 -4.19 5.99
CA ILE A 60 2.10 -3.25 6.12
C ILE A 60 1.19 -3.32 4.88
N HIS A 61 1.77 -3.28 3.68
CA HIS A 61 1.00 -3.37 2.44
C HIS A 61 0.27 -4.72 2.29
N LEU A 62 0.88 -5.80 2.77
CA LEU A 62 0.26 -7.13 2.77
C LEU A 62 -1.00 -7.14 3.65
N VAL A 63 -0.89 -6.62 4.88
CA VAL A 63 -2.02 -6.54 5.82
C VAL A 63 -3.14 -5.67 5.24
N GLN A 64 -2.80 -4.48 4.73
CA GLN A 64 -3.79 -3.58 4.11
C GLN A 64 -4.49 -4.23 2.92
N ARG A 65 -3.75 -4.96 2.07
CA ARG A 65 -4.33 -5.68 0.94
C ARG A 65 -5.30 -6.76 1.41
N GLU A 66 -4.93 -7.55 2.41
CA GLU A 66 -5.81 -8.60 2.92
C GLU A 66 -7.09 -8.02 3.53
N GLU A 67 -6.98 -6.92 4.29
CA GLU A 67 -8.14 -6.22 4.83
C GLU A 67 -9.05 -5.67 3.73
N ALA A 68 -8.47 -5.04 2.71
CA ALA A 68 -9.21 -4.54 1.55
C ALA A 68 -9.91 -5.67 0.80
N MET A 69 -9.23 -6.81 0.61
CA MET A 69 -9.80 -7.99 -0.04
C MET A 69 -10.90 -8.65 0.80
N LYS A 70 -10.76 -8.66 2.13
CA LYS A 70 -11.80 -9.14 3.03
C LYS A 70 -13.05 -8.25 2.92
N LYS A 71 -12.88 -6.94 2.97
CA LYS A 71 -13.98 -5.97 2.85
C LYS A 71 -14.65 -6.01 1.49
N SER A 72 -13.89 -6.18 0.41
CA SER A 72 -14.45 -6.31 -0.94
C SER A 72 -15.29 -7.59 -1.08
N ARG A 73 -14.83 -8.73 -0.53
CA ARG A 73 -15.61 -9.98 -0.48
C ARG A 73 -16.92 -9.81 0.31
N GLU A 74 -16.87 -9.14 1.45
CA GLU A 74 -18.06 -8.84 2.28
C GLU A 74 -19.08 -7.99 1.50
N LEU A 75 -18.62 -6.93 0.82
CA LEU A 75 -19.45 -6.05 0.00
C LEU A 75 -20.08 -6.77 -1.19
N LEU A 76 -19.27 -7.53 -1.94
CA LEU A 76 -19.75 -8.31 -3.08
C LEU A 76 -20.86 -9.28 -2.69
N PHE A 77 -20.69 -9.97 -1.55
CA PHE A 77 -21.71 -10.88 -1.07
C PHE A 77 -22.99 -10.16 -0.64
N ALA A 78 -22.87 -8.98 -0.02
CA ALA A 78 -24.04 -8.17 0.35
C ALA A 78 -24.81 -7.68 -0.89
N GLU A 79 -24.11 -7.24 -1.94
CA GLU A 79 -24.74 -6.85 -3.20
C GLU A 79 -25.40 -8.04 -3.91
N LEU A 80 -24.79 -9.23 -3.88
CA LEU A 80 -25.42 -10.44 -4.39
C LEU A 80 -26.73 -10.78 -3.64
N CYS A 81 -26.78 -10.55 -2.32
CA CYS A 81 -28.01 -10.74 -1.54
C CYS A 81 -29.11 -9.78 -1.99
N LYS A 82 -28.77 -8.51 -2.24
CA LYS A 82 -29.72 -7.52 -2.76
C LYS A 82 -30.21 -7.87 -4.16
N TYR A 83 -29.30 -8.27 -5.05
CA TYR A 83 -29.62 -8.73 -6.41
C TYR A 83 -30.62 -9.89 -6.40
N LEU A 84 -30.47 -10.81 -5.47
CA LEU A 84 -31.37 -11.96 -5.32
C LEU A 84 -32.64 -11.65 -4.52
N ALA A 85 -32.71 -10.48 -3.85
CA ALA A 85 -33.73 -10.14 -2.86
C ALA A 85 -33.91 -11.23 -1.77
N LEU A 86 -32.79 -11.79 -1.30
CA LEU A 86 -32.77 -12.86 -0.30
C LEU A 86 -31.86 -12.51 0.88
N ASP A 87 -32.16 -13.08 2.04
CA ASP A 87 -31.30 -12.95 3.21
C ASP A 87 -30.00 -13.74 3.07
N LYS A 88 -28.97 -13.33 3.81
CA LYS A 88 -27.63 -13.95 3.78
C LYS A 88 -27.66 -15.48 3.96
N GLU A 89 -28.49 -15.99 4.86
CA GLU A 89 -28.58 -17.44 5.10
C GLU A 89 -29.35 -18.16 4.00
N GLU A 90 -30.32 -17.51 3.36
CA GLU A 90 -31.05 -18.06 2.22
C GLU A 90 -30.17 -18.17 0.98
N VAL A 91 -29.38 -17.13 0.70
CA VAL A 91 -28.41 -17.14 -0.40
C VAL A 91 -27.40 -18.26 -0.22
N LYS A 92 -26.87 -18.46 1.00
CA LYS A 92 -25.97 -19.58 1.31
C LYS A 92 -26.62 -20.94 1.04
N ARG A 93 -27.85 -21.15 1.52
CA ARG A 93 -28.60 -22.40 1.30
C ARG A 93 -28.92 -22.62 -0.18
N LYS A 94 -29.25 -21.57 -0.92
CA LYS A 94 -29.53 -21.63 -2.36
C LYS A 94 -28.25 -22.01 -3.11
N LEU A 95 -27.16 -21.30 -2.89
CA LEU A 95 -25.86 -21.59 -3.52
C LEU A 95 -25.36 -22.99 -3.15
N SER A 96 -25.55 -23.49 -1.93
CA SER A 96 -25.11 -24.84 -1.57
C SER A 96 -25.82 -25.94 -2.36
N LYS A 97 -27.05 -25.69 -2.82
CA LYS A 97 -27.87 -26.65 -3.56
C LYS A 97 -27.67 -26.59 -5.08
N MET A 98 -27.18 -25.46 -5.58
CA MET A 98 -26.91 -25.27 -7.01
C MET A 98 -25.69 -26.07 -7.45
N ASP A 99 -25.72 -26.59 -8.67
CA ASP A 99 -24.55 -27.18 -9.30
C ASP A 99 -23.54 -26.08 -9.71
N GLN A 100 -22.40 -26.47 -10.29
CA GLN A 100 -21.36 -25.51 -10.66
C GLN A 100 -21.76 -24.64 -11.86
N GLU A 101 -22.57 -25.17 -12.78
CA GLU A 101 -22.93 -24.44 -13.99
C GLU A 101 -24.04 -23.42 -13.71
N GLU A 102 -25.07 -23.79 -12.96
CA GLU A 102 -26.09 -22.86 -12.45
C GLU A 102 -25.45 -21.73 -11.65
N LYS A 103 -24.44 -22.03 -10.81
CA LYS A 103 -23.68 -21.01 -10.09
C LYS A 103 -23.00 -20.03 -11.04
N ARG A 104 -22.29 -20.54 -12.07
CA ARG A 104 -21.60 -19.68 -13.04
C ARG A 104 -22.58 -18.78 -13.78
N VAL A 105 -23.69 -19.33 -14.25
CA VAL A 105 -24.73 -18.55 -14.95
C VAL A 105 -25.30 -17.45 -14.06
N LEU A 106 -25.62 -17.77 -12.80
CA LEU A 106 -26.10 -16.79 -11.83
C LEU A 106 -25.08 -15.67 -11.59
N ILE A 107 -23.82 -16.04 -11.33
CA ILE A 107 -22.76 -15.06 -11.08
C ILE A 107 -22.50 -14.21 -12.31
N LYS A 108 -22.57 -14.77 -13.52
CA LYS A 108 -22.45 -14.01 -14.76
C LYS A 108 -23.56 -12.97 -14.89
N GLY A 109 -24.83 -13.35 -14.67
CA GLY A 109 -25.95 -12.41 -14.69
C GLY A 109 -25.80 -11.29 -13.66
N PHE A 110 -25.37 -11.64 -12.44
CA PHE A 110 -25.06 -10.66 -11.39
C PHE A 110 -23.96 -9.68 -11.82
N VAL A 111 -22.84 -10.18 -12.36
CA VAL A 111 -21.72 -9.34 -12.81
C VAL A 111 -22.09 -8.48 -14.00
N ASP A 112 -22.87 -9.00 -14.95
CA ASP A 112 -23.30 -8.26 -16.14
C ASP A 112 -24.16 -7.03 -15.74
N GLU A 113 -25.02 -7.13 -14.71
CA GLU A 113 -25.83 -6.00 -14.21
C GLU A 113 -25.03 -5.10 -13.26
N TRP A 114 -24.36 -5.68 -12.27
CA TRP A 114 -23.62 -4.93 -11.25
C TRP A 114 -22.42 -4.19 -11.85
N GLY A 115 -21.75 -4.81 -12.82
CA GLY A 115 -20.57 -4.29 -13.51
C GLY A 115 -20.83 -3.02 -14.33
N VAL A 116 -22.07 -2.75 -14.73
CA VAL A 116 -22.42 -1.47 -15.39
C VAL A 116 -22.15 -0.28 -14.47
N ASN A 117 -22.28 -0.45 -13.15
CA ASN A 117 -21.95 0.61 -12.19
C ASN A 117 -20.44 0.75 -11.96
N PHE A 118 -19.66 -0.24 -12.37
CA PHE A 118 -18.20 -0.25 -12.31
C PHE A 118 -17.63 0.02 -13.70
N HIS A 119 -17.89 1.21 -14.23
CA HIS A 119 -17.12 1.66 -15.38
C HIS A 119 -15.66 1.81 -14.94
N PRO A 120 -14.70 1.17 -15.64
CA PRO A 120 -13.28 1.36 -15.36
C PRO A 120 -12.97 2.84 -15.54
N LEU A 121 -12.79 3.54 -14.40
CA LEU A 121 -12.53 4.97 -14.23
C LEU A 121 -13.22 5.88 -15.27
N SER A 122 -14.22 6.65 -14.85
CA SER A 122 -14.82 7.68 -15.72
C SER A 122 -13.73 8.55 -16.39
N ALA A 123 -13.97 9.02 -17.61
CA ALA A 123 -13.02 9.89 -18.32
C ALA A 123 -12.59 11.10 -17.47
N ARG A 124 -13.49 11.58 -16.60
CA ARG A 124 -13.19 12.59 -15.58
C ARG A 124 -12.15 12.12 -14.56
N SER A 125 -12.34 10.93 -13.98
CA SER A 125 -11.39 10.37 -13.00
C SER A 125 -10.02 10.09 -13.62
N VAL A 126 -9.99 9.60 -14.87
CA VAL A 126 -8.73 9.39 -15.61
C VAL A 126 -8.03 10.72 -15.89
N LYS A 127 -8.80 11.74 -16.31
CA LYS A 127 -8.28 13.10 -16.50
C LYS A 127 -7.68 13.66 -15.21
N GLU A 128 -8.41 13.61 -14.10
CA GLU A 128 -7.93 14.13 -12.80
C GLU A 128 -6.64 13.42 -12.34
N MET A 129 -6.54 12.10 -12.52
CA MET A 129 -5.30 11.35 -12.23
C MET A 129 -4.12 11.77 -13.11
N ILE A 130 -4.35 11.98 -14.41
CA ILE A 130 -3.31 12.43 -15.35
C ILE A 130 -2.86 13.85 -14.99
N GLU A 131 -3.79 14.75 -14.67
CA GLU A 131 -3.48 16.13 -14.27
C GLU A 131 -2.61 16.18 -13.01
N GLU A 132 -2.88 15.33 -12.01
CA GLU A 132 -2.07 15.24 -10.79
C GLU A 132 -0.66 14.70 -11.05
N TYR A 133 -0.51 13.65 -11.87
CA TYR A 133 0.81 13.15 -12.29
C TYR A 133 1.65 14.22 -13.00
N LEU A 134 1.01 15.04 -13.84
CA LEU A 134 1.68 16.15 -14.52
C LEU A 134 2.06 17.29 -13.54
N HIS A 135 1.29 17.49 -12.47
CA HIS A 135 1.60 18.47 -11.42
C HIS A 135 2.75 18.01 -10.50
N GLU A 136 2.85 16.72 -10.18
CA GLU A 136 3.99 16.16 -9.41
C GLU A 136 5.35 16.29 -10.11
N ARG A 137 5.38 16.47 -11.44
CA ARG A 137 6.62 16.76 -12.19
C ARG A 137 7.14 18.19 -12.01
N LYS A 138 6.40 19.10 -11.37
CA LYS A 138 6.98 20.34 -10.87
C LYS A 138 7.61 20.05 -9.51
N PRO A 139 8.90 20.39 -9.28
CA PRO A 139 9.55 20.07 -8.02
C PRO A 139 8.78 20.71 -6.86
N PRO A 140 8.41 19.95 -5.82
CA PRO A 140 7.64 20.47 -4.71
C PRO A 140 8.50 21.40 -3.86
N SER A 141 8.07 22.64 -3.72
CA SER A 141 8.40 23.45 -2.55
C SER A 141 7.78 22.76 -1.33
N HIS A 142 8.61 22.00 -0.61
CA HIS A 142 8.44 21.47 0.75
C HIS A 142 6.99 21.43 1.30
N SER A 143 6.33 20.27 1.18
CA SER A 143 5.22 19.91 2.06
C SER A 143 4.95 18.42 1.94
N SER A 144 5.23 17.68 3.01
CA SER A 144 4.93 16.26 3.16
C SER A 144 3.43 16.07 3.39
N GLY A 145 2.64 16.09 2.30
CA GLY A 145 1.23 15.72 2.31
C GLY A 145 1.05 14.34 1.68
N SER A 146 0.25 13.47 2.30
CA SER A 146 0.02 12.10 1.85
C SER A 146 -0.39 12.03 0.36
N MET A 147 0.32 11.17 -0.40
CA MET A 147 0.14 10.86 -1.82
C MET A 147 -1.16 10.08 -2.11
N LEU A 148 -2.29 10.58 -1.65
CA LEU A 148 -3.60 10.09 -2.08
C LEU A 148 -4.29 11.22 -2.85
N PHE A 149 -4.68 10.93 -4.09
CA PHE A 149 -5.41 11.86 -4.95
C PHE A 149 -6.61 12.44 -4.17
N PRO A 150 -6.89 13.74 -4.23
CA PRO A 150 -7.97 14.38 -3.47
C PRO A 150 -9.35 13.73 -3.67
N GLY A 151 -9.61 13.20 -4.87
CA GLY A 151 -10.82 12.43 -5.16
C GLY A 151 -10.91 11.13 -4.35
N LEU A 152 -9.79 10.43 -4.20
CA LEU A 152 -9.71 9.21 -3.39
C LEU A 152 -9.81 9.54 -1.89
N LYS A 153 -9.20 10.64 -1.43
CA LYS A 153 -9.37 11.11 -0.03
C LYS A 153 -10.84 11.35 0.31
N ARG A 154 -11.59 11.98 -0.59
CA ARG A 154 -13.04 12.23 -0.43
C ARG A 154 -13.84 10.94 -0.38
N ILE A 155 -13.56 9.99 -1.28
CA ILE A 155 -14.25 8.68 -1.32
C ILE A 155 -13.91 7.86 -0.06
N MET A 156 -12.69 7.98 0.45
CA MET A 156 -12.21 7.24 1.63
C MET A 156 -12.53 7.95 2.96
N GLY A 157 -13.22 9.09 2.93
CA GLY A 157 -13.69 9.80 4.13
C GLY A 157 -12.62 10.60 4.88
N PHE A 158 -11.45 10.83 4.27
CA PHE A 158 -10.44 11.73 4.85
C PHE A 158 -10.86 13.18 4.58
N SER A 159 -11.09 13.96 5.64
CA SER A 159 -11.41 15.38 5.50
C SER A 159 -10.20 16.18 5.01
N GLN A 160 -10.51 17.27 4.31
CA GLN A 160 -9.55 18.20 3.71
C GLN A 160 -8.66 18.89 4.75
#